data_AF-A0A534NLC2-F1
#
_entry.id   AF-A0A534NLC2-F1
#
_cell.length_a   1.000
_cell.length_b   1.000
_cell.length_c   1.000
_cell.angle_alpha   90.00
_cell.angle_beta   90.00
_cell.angle_gamma   90.00
#
_symmetry.space_group_name_H-M   'P 1'
#
loop_
_entity.id
_entity.type
_entity.pdbx_description
1 polymer ?
#
loop_
_entity_poly.entity_id
_entity_poly.type
_entity_poly.pdbx_seq_one_letter_code
_entity_poly.pdbx_strand_id
1 'polypeptide(L)'
;MLMLLLASVFLNGVNIDALRSQKFDKCKTVRIDDRGDVYLDCPGYQVERPAGAVSASTANPALAPLLPSAVAAALTKRYWLVSEEKDGAQFDVDVFVNAKFIRKIRAGEPQVVLEITRYLHPGANKVLFAATKRADAALKSASPASFTKLVVGEGDAGGNTVTIDNPLIESKRTAAETENVNEEFTLQGR
;
A
#
# COMPACT_ATOMS: atom_id res chain seq x y z
N MET A 1 -51.26 -4.29 -9.26
CA MET A 1 -50.42 -3.15 -8.82
C MET A 1 -49.19 -3.74 -8.14
N LEU A 2 -48.08 -3.88 -8.84
CA LEU A 2 -46.85 -4.49 -8.28
C LEU A 2 -46.12 -3.39 -7.49
N MET A 3 -46.23 -3.42 -6.15
CA MET A 3 -45.47 -2.54 -5.28
C MET A 3 -43.99 -2.95 -5.34
N LEU A 4 -43.17 -2.15 -6.03
CA LEU A 4 -41.72 -2.28 -5.98
C LEU A 4 -41.23 -1.71 -4.64
N LEU A 5 -40.88 -2.59 -3.70
CA LEU A 5 -40.13 -2.21 -2.52
C LEU A 5 -38.70 -1.85 -2.97
N LEU A 6 -38.40 -0.56 -3.01
CA LEU A 6 -37.06 -0.03 -3.24
C LEU A 6 -36.21 -0.30 -2.00
N ALA A 7 -35.69 -1.52 -1.90
CA ALA A 7 -34.68 -1.88 -0.92
C ALA A 7 -33.32 -1.32 -1.36
N SER A 8 -32.68 -0.56 -0.49
CA SER A 8 -31.34 0.01 -0.73
C SER A 8 -30.28 -0.85 -0.05
N VAL A 9 -29.08 -0.91 -0.62
CA VAL A 9 -27.95 -1.66 -0.09
C VAL A 9 -26.89 -0.68 0.41
N PHE A 10 -26.45 -0.90 1.64
CA PHE A 10 -25.44 -0.10 2.32
C PHE A 10 -24.25 -0.99 2.70
N LEU A 11 -23.04 -0.52 2.41
CA LEU A 11 -21.80 -1.14 2.84
C LEU A 11 -21.06 -0.19 3.79
N ASN A 12 -20.85 -0.64 5.04
CA ASN A 12 -20.27 0.16 6.12
C ASN A 12 -20.97 1.53 6.29
N GLY A 13 -22.29 1.55 6.07
CA GLY A 13 -23.11 2.77 6.14
C GLY A 13 -23.14 3.62 4.86
N VAL A 14 -22.40 3.25 3.81
CA VAL A 14 -22.41 3.96 2.52
C VAL A 14 -23.37 3.27 1.56
N ASN A 15 -24.31 4.03 0.98
CA ASN A 15 -25.19 3.52 -0.08
C ASN A 15 -24.36 3.07 -1.29
N ILE A 16 -24.62 1.84 -1.74
CA ILE A 16 -23.96 1.18 -2.87
C ILE A 16 -24.94 0.74 -3.95
N ASP A 17 -26.11 1.39 -4.06
CA ASP A 17 -27.16 0.99 -5.01
C ASP A 17 -26.75 1.11 -6.48
N ALA A 18 -25.65 1.77 -6.79
CA ALA A 18 -25.07 1.85 -8.13
C ALA A 18 -24.06 0.73 -8.41
N LEU A 19 -23.53 0.06 -7.38
CA LEU A 19 -22.59 -1.06 -7.55
C LEU A 19 -23.37 -2.30 -8.04
N ARG A 20 -22.82 -2.96 -9.06
CA ARG A 20 -23.39 -4.17 -9.66
C ARG A 20 -22.30 -5.24 -9.72
N SER A 21 -22.70 -6.50 -9.62
CA SER A 21 -21.80 -7.66 -9.79
C SER A 21 -20.59 -7.71 -8.82
N GLN A 22 -20.74 -7.15 -7.62
CA GLN A 22 -19.70 -7.18 -6.59
C GLN A 22 -19.98 -8.27 -5.56
N LYS A 23 -18.93 -9.00 -5.18
CA LYS A 23 -18.97 -9.99 -4.10
C LYS A 23 -18.17 -9.47 -2.91
N PHE A 24 -18.78 -9.50 -1.73
CA PHE A 24 -18.14 -9.12 -0.47
C PHE A 24 -17.97 -10.38 0.39
N ASP A 25 -16.71 -10.79 0.61
CA ASP A 25 -16.34 -11.91 1.47
C ASP A 25 -15.91 -11.41 2.86
N LYS A 26 -16.21 -12.17 3.92
CA LYS A 26 -15.85 -11.87 5.33
C LYS A 26 -16.53 -10.63 5.94
N CYS A 27 -17.79 -10.39 5.62
CA CYS A 27 -18.60 -9.40 6.33
C CYS A 27 -18.89 -9.87 7.76
N LYS A 28 -18.64 -8.99 8.73
CA LYS A 28 -18.88 -9.25 10.15
C LYS A 28 -20.37 -9.36 10.45
N THR A 29 -21.20 -8.54 9.82
CA THR A 29 -22.65 -8.54 10.06
C THR A 29 -23.40 -8.16 8.79
N VAL A 30 -24.50 -8.86 8.53
CA VAL A 30 -25.46 -8.51 7.48
C VAL A 30 -26.81 -8.31 8.16
N ARG A 31 -27.41 -7.14 8.00
CA ARG A 31 -28.66 -6.78 8.67
C ARG A 31 -29.66 -6.26 7.66
N ILE A 32 -30.90 -6.73 7.74
CA ILE A 32 -32.02 -6.22 6.94
C ILE A 32 -32.96 -5.51 7.91
N ASP A 33 -33.37 -4.28 7.60
CA ASP A 33 -34.29 -3.53 8.45
C ASP A 33 -35.76 -3.71 8.04
N ASP A 34 -36.67 -3.09 8.80
CA ASP A 34 -38.12 -3.18 8.58
C ASP A 34 -38.57 -2.55 7.25
N ARG A 35 -37.70 -1.77 6.60
CA ARG A 35 -37.93 -1.17 5.28
C ARG A 35 -37.41 -2.06 4.15
N GLY A 36 -36.68 -3.12 4.48
CA GLY A 36 -36.02 -4.02 3.54
C GLY A 36 -34.62 -3.57 3.12
N ASP A 37 -34.07 -2.52 3.74
CA ASP A 37 -32.72 -2.04 3.42
C ASP A 37 -31.67 -3.00 3.98
N VAL A 38 -30.65 -3.29 3.18
CA VAL A 38 -29.60 -4.27 3.50
C VAL A 38 -28.33 -3.55 3.93
N TYR A 39 -27.88 -3.78 5.15
CA TYR A 39 -26.66 -3.23 5.73
C TYR A 39 -25.59 -4.31 5.86
N LEU A 40 -24.47 -4.08 5.20
CA LEU A 40 -23.29 -4.93 5.19
C LEU A 40 -22.21 -4.25 6.03
N ASP A 41 -21.81 -4.85 7.16
CA ASP A 41 -20.63 -4.47 7.93
C ASP A 41 -19.47 -5.38 7.51
N CYS A 42 -18.59 -4.86 6.67
CA CYS A 42 -17.44 -5.59 6.15
C CYS A 42 -16.18 -4.71 6.39
N PRO A 43 -15.48 -4.86 7.52
CA PRO A 43 -14.43 -3.93 7.94
C PRO A 43 -13.21 -3.87 6.99
N GLY A 44 -13.07 -4.84 6.09
CA GLY A 44 -12.04 -4.85 5.05
C GLY A 44 -12.41 -4.15 3.74
N TYR A 45 -13.60 -3.54 3.62
CA TYR A 45 -14.06 -2.89 2.40
C TYR A 45 -14.35 -1.41 2.63
N GLN A 46 -13.91 -0.55 1.71
CA GLN A 46 -14.18 0.87 1.73
C GLN A 46 -14.85 1.28 0.43
N VAL A 47 -15.91 2.09 0.52
CA VAL A 47 -16.63 2.62 -0.64
C VAL A 47 -16.15 4.05 -0.88
N GLU A 48 -15.38 4.26 -1.95
CA GLU A 48 -15.08 5.61 -2.43
C GLU A 48 -16.11 6.00 -3.50
N ARG A 49 -16.83 7.10 -3.27
CA ARG A 49 -17.61 7.76 -4.32
C ARG A 49 -16.68 8.74 -5.04
N PRO A 50 -16.53 8.67 -6.38
CA PRO A 50 -15.91 9.75 -7.12
C PRO A 50 -16.67 11.04 -6.82
N ALA A 51 -15.97 12.08 -6.37
CA ALA A 51 -16.56 13.38 -6.08
C ALA A 51 -17.09 13.99 -7.38
N GLY A 52 -18.39 13.85 -7.61
CA GLY A 52 -19.11 14.41 -8.74
C GLY A 52 -20.43 15.01 -8.28
N ALA A 53 -20.49 16.34 -8.35
CA ALA A 53 -21.66 17.21 -8.31
C ALA A 53 -22.54 17.17 -7.05
N VAL A 54 -22.34 18.23 -6.26
CA VAL A 54 -23.35 18.86 -5.40
C VAL A 54 -24.71 18.98 -6.11
N SER A 55 -25.77 18.52 -5.45
CA SER A 55 -27.08 19.14 -5.54
C SER A 55 -27.50 19.49 -4.12
N ALA A 56 -27.50 20.79 -3.83
CA ALA A 56 -28.08 21.35 -2.64
C ALA A 56 -29.59 21.08 -2.64
N SER A 57 -30.11 20.57 -1.53
CA SER A 57 -31.48 20.88 -1.13
C SER A 57 -31.53 21.06 0.38
N THR A 58 -32.06 22.21 0.74
CA THR A 58 -32.25 22.80 2.06
C THR A 58 -33.21 22.01 2.94
N ALA A 59 -32.86 21.77 4.22
CA ALA A 59 -33.73 22.09 5.38
C ALA A 59 -33.11 21.71 6.75
N ASN A 60 -33.05 22.74 7.60
CA ASN A 60 -33.18 22.80 9.07
C ASN A 60 -32.05 22.35 10.04
N PRO A 61 -31.79 23.15 11.11
CA PRO A 61 -30.70 22.94 12.04
C PRO A 61 -31.15 22.06 13.22
N ALA A 62 -30.49 20.92 13.40
CA ALA A 62 -30.52 20.21 14.67
C ALA A 62 -29.08 19.86 15.04
N LEU A 63 -28.67 20.34 16.22
CA LEU A 63 -27.41 20.04 16.88
C LEU A 63 -27.14 18.54 16.83
N ALA A 64 -26.18 18.13 16.00
CA ALA A 64 -25.53 16.84 16.10
C ALA A 64 -24.09 17.07 16.57
N PRO A 65 -23.59 16.28 17.53
CA PRO A 65 -22.26 16.47 18.10
C PRO A 65 -21.21 16.35 16.98
N LEU A 66 -20.22 17.23 17.06
CA LEU A 66 -19.01 17.23 16.22
C LEU A 66 -18.30 15.87 16.35
N LEU A 67 -18.70 14.89 15.53
CA LEU A 67 -17.83 13.76 15.24
C LEU A 67 -16.63 14.32 14.48
N PRO A 68 -15.39 14.04 14.89
CA PRO A 68 -14.24 14.49 14.15
C PRO A 68 -14.37 13.95 12.73
N SER A 69 -14.40 14.89 11.78
CA SER A 69 -14.30 14.61 10.36
C SER A 69 -13.14 13.63 10.19
N ALA A 70 -13.44 12.40 9.77
CA ALA A 70 -12.43 11.46 9.31
C ALA A 70 -11.94 12.01 7.97
N VAL A 71 -11.11 13.05 8.04
CA VAL A 71 -10.19 13.40 6.98
C VAL A 71 -9.49 12.09 6.67
N ALA A 72 -9.69 11.56 5.45
CA ALA A 72 -8.91 10.43 4.97
C ALA A 72 -7.46 10.75 5.33
N ALA A 73 -6.87 9.96 6.23
CA ALA A 73 -5.53 10.26 6.71
C ALA A 73 -4.66 10.35 5.46
N ALA A 74 -4.12 11.53 5.16
CA ALA A 74 -3.11 11.62 4.13
C ALA A 74 -1.81 11.17 4.79
N LEU A 75 -0.95 10.47 4.06
CA LEU A 75 0.41 10.21 4.53
C LEU A 75 1.06 11.56 4.84
N THR A 76 1.42 11.76 6.10
CA THR A 76 2.09 12.97 6.57
C THR A 76 3.60 12.87 6.37
N LYS A 77 4.11 11.66 6.13
CA LYS A 77 5.53 11.38 5.87
C LYS A 77 5.79 10.99 4.42
N ARG A 78 7.01 11.28 3.97
CA ARG A 78 7.54 10.82 2.67
C ARG A 78 8.37 9.58 2.89
N TYR A 79 8.15 8.60 2.04
CA TYR A 79 8.80 7.29 2.14
C TYR A 79 9.70 7.09 0.94
N TRP A 80 10.91 6.64 1.20
CA TRP A 80 11.96 6.45 0.21
C TRP A 80 12.49 5.03 0.27
N LEU A 81 12.79 4.49 -0.91
CA LEU A 81 13.59 3.30 -1.09
C LEU A 81 14.95 3.71 -1.61
N VAL A 82 16.00 3.26 -0.95
CA VAL A 82 17.40 3.46 -1.36
C VAL A 82 18.07 2.10 -1.48
N SER A 83 18.74 1.86 -2.61
CA SER A 83 19.55 0.66 -2.82
C SER A 83 21.03 0.98 -2.73
N GLU A 84 21.78 0.27 -1.91
CA GLU A 84 23.23 0.34 -1.81
C GLU A 84 23.82 -0.98 -2.34
N GLU A 85 24.86 -0.91 -3.14
CA GLU A 85 25.59 -2.10 -3.59
C GLU A 85 27.08 -1.92 -3.34
N LYS A 86 27.70 -2.96 -2.78
CA LYS A 86 29.13 -3.05 -2.52
C LYS A 86 29.68 -4.31 -3.15
N ASP A 87 30.67 -4.15 -4.03
CA ASP A 87 31.46 -5.23 -4.62
C ASP A 87 30.64 -6.33 -5.33
N GLY A 88 29.41 -6.02 -5.76
CA GLY A 88 28.66 -6.84 -6.71
C GLY A 88 28.05 -8.13 -6.14
N ALA A 89 26.97 -8.08 -5.35
CA ALA A 89 26.35 -9.29 -4.78
C ALA A 89 25.57 -10.16 -5.78
N GLN A 90 25.38 -9.66 -7.01
CA GLN A 90 24.75 -10.36 -8.14
C GLN A 90 23.27 -10.71 -7.91
N PHE A 91 22.54 -9.84 -7.20
CA PHE A 91 21.09 -9.96 -7.06
C PHE A 91 20.35 -8.93 -7.91
N ASP A 92 19.43 -9.41 -8.72
CA ASP A 92 18.39 -8.57 -9.30
C ASP A 92 17.19 -8.58 -8.35
N VAL A 93 16.70 -7.41 -7.94
CA VAL A 93 15.63 -7.30 -6.94
C VAL A 93 14.39 -6.69 -7.56
N ASP A 94 13.32 -7.47 -7.63
CA ASP A 94 12.00 -6.98 -8.00
C ASP A 94 11.29 -6.45 -6.75
N VAL A 95 10.92 -5.18 -6.77
CA VAL A 95 10.29 -4.48 -5.64
C VAL A 95 8.79 -4.38 -5.86
N PHE A 96 8.02 -4.85 -4.88
CA PHE A 96 6.58 -4.72 -4.84
C PHE A 96 6.13 -3.99 -3.58
N VAL A 97 5.10 -3.16 -3.73
CA VAL A 97 4.44 -2.48 -2.61
C VAL A 97 2.94 -2.73 -2.77
N ASN A 98 2.29 -3.30 -1.75
CA ASN A 98 0.88 -3.67 -1.75
C ASN A 98 0.50 -4.51 -2.99
N ALA A 99 1.32 -5.54 -3.28
CA ALA A 99 1.23 -6.42 -4.46
C ALA A 99 1.41 -5.73 -5.83
N LYS A 100 1.70 -4.42 -5.87
CA LYS A 100 1.99 -3.69 -7.11
C LYS A 100 3.50 -3.71 -7.38
N PHE A 101 3.89 -4.12 -8.59
CA PHE A 101 5.27 -4.00 -9.05
C PHE A 101 5.65 -2.53 -9.20
N ILE A 102 6.75 -2.14 -8.56
CA ILE A 102 7.24 -0.77 -8.54
C ILE A 102 8.42 -0.62 -9.49
N ARG A 103 9.45 -1.44 -9.30
CA ARG A 103 10.68 -1.38 -10.07
C ARG A 103 11.51 -2.65 -9.88
N LYS A 104 12.30 -2.98 -10.90
CA LYS A 104 13.42 -3.93 -10.82
C LYS A 104 14.73 -3.16 -10.63
N ILE A 105 15.51 -3.52 -9.61
CA ILE A 105 16.86 -3.01 -9.36
C ILE A 105 17.83 -4.09 -9.84
N ARG A 106 18.70 -3.78 -10.80
CA ARG A 106 19.61 -4.77 -11.38
C ARG A 106 20.93 -4.79 -10.63
N ALA A 107 21.56 -5.96 -10.55
CA ALA A 107 22.89 -6.06 -9.95
C ALA A 107 23.93 -5.25 -10.75
N GLY A 108 24.65 -4.36 -10.06
CA GLY A 108 25.65 -3.46 -10.61
C GLY A 108 25.06 -2.16 -11.18
N GLU A 109 23.78 -1.89 -11.00
CA GLU A 109 23.17 -0.60 -11.32
C GLU A 109 23.65 0.47 -10.31
N PRO A 110 23.78 1.76 -10.71
CA PRO A 110 24.03 2.84 -9.77
C PRO A 110 22.97 2.88 -8.66
N GLN A 111 23.34 3.48 -7.52
CA GLN A 111 22.45 3.67 -6.38
C GLN A 111 21.06 4.16 -6.81
N VAL A 112 20.03 3.34 -6.57
CA VAL A 112 18.65 3.70 -6.87
C VAL A 112 18.08 4.42 -5.65
N VAL A 113 17.51 5.60 -5.91
CA VAL A 113 16.75 6.38 -4.94
C VAL A 113 15.35 6.56 -5.52
N LEU A 114 14.33 6.07 -4.84
CA LEU A 114 12.96 6.07 -5.31
C LEU A 114 12.01 6.53 -4.23
N GLU A 115 11.19 7.53 -4.55
CA GLU A 115 10.07 7.97 -3.72
C GLU A 115 8.92 6.97 -3.86
N ILE A 116 8.56 6.27 -2.78
CA ILE A 116 7.54 5.23 -2.78
C ILE A 116 6.22 5.63 -2.11
N THR A 117 6.14 6.84 -1.53
CA THR A 117 4.96 7.35 -0.81
C THR A 117 3.66 7.13 -1.59
N ARG A 118 3.68 7.39 -2.90
CA ARG A 118 2.52 7.24 -3.79
C ARG A 118 1.96 5.82 -3.89
N TYR A 119 2.72 4.80 -3.48
CA TYR A 119 2.32 3.39 -3.50
C TYR A 119 1.85 2.90 -2.12
N LEU A 120 1.94 3.77 -1.11
CA LEU A 120 1.53 3.51 0.25
C LEU A 120 0.16 4.11 0.54
N HIS A 121 -0.52 3.54 1.51
CA HIS A 121 -1.69 4.09 2.15
C HIS A 121 -1.43 4.25 3.66
N PRO A 122 -2.23 5.02 4.39
CA PRO A 122 -2.14 5.07 5.84
C PRO A 122 -2.32 3.68 6.46
N GLY A 123 -1.59 3.41 7.53
CA GLY A 123 -1.63 2.13 8.23
C GLY A 123 -0.71 1.08 7.61
N ALA A 124 -1.11 -0.19 7.69
CA ALA A 124 -0.23 -1.31 7.34
C ALA A 124 -0.09 -1.49 5.83
N ASN A 125 1.13 -1.39 5.32
CA ASN A 125 1.46 -1.66 3.93
C ASN A 125 2.41 -2.86 3.85
N LYS A 126 2.29 -3.64 2.78
CA LYS A 126 3.19 -4.76 2.50
C LYS A 126 4.26 -4.36 1.50
N VAL A 127 5.51 -4.68 1.79
CA VAL A 127 6.62 -4.52 0.85
C VAL A 127 7.25 -5.88 0.64
N LEU A 128 7.38 -6.30 -0.61
CA LEU A 128 8.03 -7.54 -0.99
C LEU A 128 9.27 -7.21 -1.82
N PHE A 129 10.40 -7.77 -1.41
CA PHE A 129 11.62 -7.82 -2.21
C PHE A 129 11.80 -9.25 -2.72
N ALA A 130 11.67 -9.45 -4.02
CA ALA A 130 11.96 -10.71 -4.68
C ALA A 130 13.35 -10.64 -5.32
N ALA A 131 14.35 -11.14 -4.61
CA ALA A 131 15.74 -11.15 -5.01
C ALA A 131 16.05 -12.43 -5.80
N THR A 132 16.47 -12.25 -7.05
CA THR A 132 16.91 -13.32 -7.95
C THR A 132 18.42 -13.30 -8.06
N LYS A 133 19.08 -14.41 -7.74
CA LYS A 133 20.53 -14.55 -7.93
C LYS A 133 20.82 -14.70 -9.42
N ARG A 134 21.73 -13.89 -9.95
CA ARG A 134 22.22 -14.04 -11.32
C ARG A 134 23.21 -15.20 -11.40
N ALA A 135 22.68 -16.39 -11.68
CA ALA A 135 23.45 -17.63 -11.85
C ALA A 135 24.12 -17.74 -13.23
N ASP A 136 23.71 -16.91 -14.20
CA ASP A 136 24.23 -16.86 -15.57
C ASP A 136 25.50 -16.00 -15.72
N ALA A 137 25.77 -15.12 -14.77
CA ALA A 137 27.00 -14.34 -14.69
C ALA A 137 28.03 -15.10 -13.83
N ALA A 138 29.28 -15.18 -14.30
CA ALA A 138 30.39 -15.69 -13.49
C ALA A 138 30.38 -15.01 -12.11
N LEU A 139 30.53 -15.81 -11.04
CA LEU A 139 30.53 -15.31 -9.67
C LEU A 139 31.59 -14.20 -9.52
N LYS A 140 31.14 -12.98 -9.27
CA LYS A 140 32.01 -11.81 -9.07
C LYS A 140 32.66 -11.84 -7.69
N SER A 141 31.93 -12.36 -6.71
CA SER A 141 32.38 -12.52 -5.33
C SER A 141 31.59 -13.63 -4.65
N ALA A 142 32.20 -14.33 -3.70
CA ALA A 142 31.52 -15.23 -2.76
C ALA A 142 31.59 -14.70 -1.33
N SER A 143 32.09 -13.46 -1.15
CA SER A 143 32.33 -12.88 0.17
C SER A 143 31.04 -12.33 0.77
N PRO A 144 30.77 -12.56 2.07
CA PRO A 144 29.73 -11.85 2.81
C PRO A 144 29.94 -10.33 2.90
N ALA A 145 31.16 -9.84 2.61
CA ALA A 145 31.49 -8.42 2.57
C ALA A 145 30.99 -7.72 1.29
N SER A 146 30.72 -8.49 0.23
CA SER A 146 30.07 -8.01 -0.99
C SER A 146 28.57 -8.13 -0.82
N PHE A 147 27.81 -7.03 -0.91
CA PHE A 147 26.40 -7.01 -0.58
C PHE A 147 25.57 -6.08 -1.46
N THR A 148 24.27 -6.36 -1.55
CA THR A 148 23.24 -5.45 -1.99
C THR A 148 22.31 -5.21 -0.79
N LYS A 149 22.12 -3.95 -0.41
CA LYS A 149 21.27 -3.52 0.70
C LYS A 149 20.13 -2.67 0.16
N LEU A 150 18.90 -2.95 0.56
CA LEU A 150 17.74 -2.11 0.33
C LEU A 150 17.29 -1.54 1.66
N VAL A 151 17.12 -0.23 1.70
CA VAL A 151 16.60 0.50 2.86
C VAL A 151 15.32 1.19 2.45
N VAL A 152 14.25 0.97 3.20
CA VAL A 152 13.02 1.74 3.09
C VAL A 152 12.80 2.48 4.40
N GLY A 153 12.52 3.76 4.32
CA GLY A 153 12.29 4.56 5.50
C GLY A 153 11.64 5.90 5.21
N GLU A 154 11.30 6.59 6.28
CA GLU A 154 10.84 7.97 6.22
C GLU A 154 12.05 8.88 6.01
N GLY A 155 11.90 9.87 5.15
CA GLY A 155 12.99 10.78 4.86
C GLY A 155 12.56 11.95 3.99
N ASP A 156 13.49 12.88 3.81
CA ASP A 156 13.30 14.06 3.00
C ASP A 156 14.32 14.13 1.85
N ALA A 157 13.90 14.79 0.78
CA ALA A 157 14.78 15.14 -0.32
C ALA A 157 15.35 16.54 -0.09
N GLY A 158 16.67 16.65 0.02
CA GLY A 158 17.40 17.91 0.15
C GLY A 158 18.40 18.06 -0.99
N GLY A 159 18.18 19.02 -1.89
CA GLY A 159 19.03 19.18 -3.08
C GLY A 159 19.02 17.95 -3.99
N ASN A 160 20.19 17.39 -4.29
CA ASN A 160 20.37 16.17 -5.09
C ASN A 160 20.50 14.89 -4.24
N THR A 161 20.23 14.95 -2.94
CA THR A 161 20.42 13.85 -2.00
C THR A 161 19.13 13.56 -1.24
N VAL A 162 18.89 12.29 -0.96
CA VAL A 162 17.82 11.84 -0.06
C VAL A 162 18.46 11.36 1.22
N THR A 163 17.95 11.85 2.34
CA THR A 163 18.33 11.38 3.67
C THR A 163 17.18 10.59 4.25
N ILE A 164 17.45 9.36 4.66
CA ILE A 164 16.47 8.55 5.40
C ILE A 164 16.67 8.86 6.88
N ASP A 165 15.71 9.53 7.49
CA ASP A 165 15.73 9.92 8.90
C ASP A 165 15.31 8.76 9.82
N ASN A 166 14.41 7.91 9.33
CA ASN A 166 13.88 6.78 10.09
C ASN A 166 13.81 5.52 9.20
N PRO A 167 14.85 4.65 9.23
CA PRO A 167 14.84 3.39 8.48
C PRO A 167 13.81 2.43 9.09
N LEU A 168 12.85 1.99 8.29
CA LEU A 168 11.76 1.09 8.71
C LEU A 168 11.97 -0.35 8.25
N ILE A 169 12.62 -0.52 7.10
CA ILE A 169 12.96 -1.83 6.52
C ILE A 169 14.42 -1.77 6.07
N GLU A 170 15.18 -2.78 6.46
CA GLU A 170 16.51 -3.04 5.92
C GLU A 170 16.57 -4.50 5.46
N SER A 171 16.80 -4.71 4.16
CA SER A 171 17.11 -6.03 3.60
C SER A 171 18.53 -6.00 3.09
N LYS A 172 19.34 -6.97 3.48
CA LYS A 172 20.73 -7.11 3.03
C LYS A 172 20.92 -8.51 2.48
N ARG A 173 21.34 -8.58 1.21
CA ARG A 173 21.75 -9.81 0.54
C ARG A 173 23.23 -9.76 0.25
N THR A 174 23.92 -10.88 0.38
CA THR A 174 25.37 -10.98 0.29
C THR A 174 25.79 -11.92 -0.83
N ALA A 175 26.98 -11.73 -1.37
CA ALA A 175 27.45 -12.55 -2.48
C ALA A 175 27.64 -14.04 -2.11
N ALA A 176 27.73 -14.35 -0.81
CA ALA A 176 27.77 -15.70 -0.26
C ALA A 176 26.44 -16.47 -0.42
N GLU A 177 25.33 -15.76 -0.62
CA GLU A 177 24.02 -16.38 -0.87
C GLU A 177 23.88 -16.78 -2.34
N THR A 178 23.39 -18.00 -2.59
CA THR A 178 23.25 -18.60 -3.93
C THR A 178 21.81 -18.74 -4.38
N GLU A 179 20.87 -18.76 -3.44
CA GLU A 179 19.46 -19.01 -3.71
C GLU A 179 18.70 -17.72 -4.04
N ASN A 180 17.56 -17.88 -4.71
CA ASN A 180 16.57 -16.81 -4.81
C ASN A 180 15.88 -16.63 -3.47
N VAL A 181 15.64 -15.37 -3.08
CA VAL A 181 15.08 -15.05 -1.76
C VAL A 181 13.95 -14.05 -1.94
N ASN A 182 12.80 -14.37 -1.35
CA ASN A 182 11.67 -13.44 -1.27
C ASN A 182 11.46 -13.03 0.18
N GLU A 183 11.51 -11.73 0.45
CA GLU A 183 11.30 -11.18 1.79
C GLU A 183 10.10 -10.25 1.78
N GLU A 184 9.09 -10.55 2.61
CA GLU A 184 7.94 -9.68 2.83
C GLU A 184 8.07 -8.94 4.17
N PHE A 185 7.88 -7.64 4.12
CA PHE A 185 7.91 -6.73 5.27
C PHE A 185 6.57 -6.01 5.40
N THR A 186 6.26 -5.59 6.61
CA THR A 186 5.15 -4.68 6.88
C THR A 186 5.70 -3.35 7.35
N LEU A 187 5.28 -2.26 6.71
CA LEU A 187 5.57 -0.89 7.17
C LEU A 187 4.28 -0.19 7.54
N GLN A 188 4.36 0.74 8.49
CA GLN A 188 3.23 1.56 8.91
C GLN A 188 3.34 2.94 8.27
N GLY A 189 2.46 3.22 7.31
CA GLY A 189 2.31 4.53 6.67
C GLY A 189 1.60 5.51 7.60
N ARG A 190 2.20 6.68 7.80
CA ARG A 190 1.71 7.75 8.68
C ARG A 190 1.67 9.08 7.95
#